data_AF-A0A9P6ACD2-F1
#
_entry.id   AF-A0A9P6ACD2-F1
#
_cell.length_a   1.000
_cell.length_b   1.000
_cell.length_c   1.000
_cell.angle_alpha   90.00
_cell.angle_beta   90.00
_cell.angle_gamma   90.00
#
_symmetry.space_group_name_H-M   'P 1'
#
loop_
_entity.id
_entity.type
_entity.pdbx_description
1 polymer ?
#
loop_
_entity_poly.entity_id
_entity_poly.type
_entity_poly.pdbx_seq_one_letter_code
_entity_poly.pdbx_strand_id
1 'polypeptide(L)' 'LIFLPPYLPDYNPIEYLFSSIKAWLQCHYKEDIDKDAPISFLYRACGSVTANKAYSWFKCAGY' A
#
# COMPACT_ATOMS: atom_id res chain seq x y z
N LEU A 1 -15.03 -2.83 16.93
CA LEU A 1 -13.61 -2.43 17.08
C LEU A 1 -12.82 -3.70 17.39
N ILE A 2 -11.79 -4.01 16.61
CA ILE A 2 -10.86 -5.11 16.89
C ILE A 2 -9.72 -4.52 17.73
N PHE A 3 -9.38 -5.17 18.85
CA PHE A 3 -8.28 -4.74 19.70
C PHE A 3 -6.95 -5.13 19.05
N LEU A 4 -6.13 -4.13 18.70
CA LEU A 4 -4.75 -4.34 18.27
C LEU A 4 -3.83 -4.24 19.49
N PRO A 5 -3.11 -5.30 19.86
CA PRO A 5 -2.09 -5.21 20.89
C PRO A 5 -1.00 -4.21 20.49
N PRO A 6 -0.41 -3.49 21.46
CA PRO A 6 0.63 -2.51 21.17
C PRO A 6 1.88 -3.20 20.57
N TYR A 7 2.48 -2.57 19.56
CA TYR A 7 3.75 -2.96 18.90
C TYR A 7 3.73 -4.23 18.05
N LEU A 8 2.59 -4.64 17.49
CA LEU A 8 2.52 -5.73 16.50
C LEU A 8 2.20 -5.20 15.09
N PRO A 9 3.16 -4.52 14.41
CA PRO A 9 2.96 -3.98 13.07
C PRO A 9 2.62 -5.07 12.04
N ASP A 10 3.14 -6.30 12.23
CA ASP A 10 2.87 -7.43 11.33
C ASP A 10 1.40 -7.90 11.33
N TYR A 11 0.61 -7.50 12.33
CA TYR A 11 -0.81 -7.84 12.44
C TYR A 11 -1.75 -6.78 11.87
N ASN A 12 -1.23 -5.74 11.20
CA ASN A 12 -2.07 -4.76 10.54
C ASN A 12 -1.90 -4.83 9.01
N PRO A 13 -2.93 -5.25 8.25
CA PRO A 13 -2.86 -5.38 6.80
C PRO A 13 -2.54 -4.04 6.09
N ILE A 14 -2.69 -2.90 6.78
CA ILE A 14 -2.32 -1.59 6.25
C ILE A 14 -0.81 -1.43 6.01
N GLU A 15 0.05 -2.15 6.74
CA GLU A 15 1.50 -2.10 6.54
C GLU A 15 1.91 -2.69 5.19
N TYR A 16 1.24 -3.77 4.76
CA TYR A 16 1.42 -4.34 3.43
C TYR A 16 0.94 -3.38 2.33
N LEU A 17 -0.16 -2.67 2.58
CA LEU A 17 -0.68 -1.65 1.66
C LEU A 17 0.35 -0.52 1.47
N PHE A 18 0.86 0.06 2.56
CA PHE A 18 1.85 1.12 2.50
C PHE A 18 3.15 0.66 1.84
N SER A 19 3.60 -0.55 2.15
CA SER A 19 4.78 -1.14 1.50
C SER A 19 4.58 -1.32 0.00
N SER A 20 3.42 -1.81 -0.44
CA SER A 20 3.08 -1.96 -1.86
C SER A 20 3.03 -0.63 -2.59
N ILE A 21 2.41 0.40 -2.00
CA ILE A 21 2.32 1.75 -2.57
C ILE A 21 3.73 2.34 -2.70
N LYS A 22 4.54 2.26 -1.63
CA LYS A 22 5.91 2.76 -1.62
C LYS A 22 6.77 2.09 -2.70
N ALA A 23 6.70 0.77 -2.83
CA ALA A 23 7.42 0.02 -3.87
C ALA A 23 6.98 0.45 -5.28
N TRP A 24 5.67 0.63 -5.49
CA TRP A 24 5.15 1.11 -6.78
C TRP A 24 5.70 2.50 -7.12
N LEU A 25 5.68 3.44 -6.17
CA LEU A 25 6.21 4.80 -6.35
C LEU A 25 7.71 4.75 -6.69
N GLN A 26 8.50 3.92 -6.02
CA GLN A 26 9.93 3.75 -6.29
C GLN A 26 10.23 3.15 -7.67
N CYS A 27 9.34 2.32 -8.21
CA CYS A 27 9.50 1.79 -9.56
C CYS A 27 9.16 2.81 -10.64
N HIS A 28 8.19 3.70 -10.38
CA HIS A 28 7.62 4.59 -11.41
C HIS A 28 8.00 6.07 -11.24
N TYR A 29 8.82 6.44 -10.24
CA TYR A 29 9.12 7.86 -9.97
C TYR A 29 9.70 8.60 -11.18
N LYS A 30 10.48 7.91 -12.02
CA LYS A 30 11.06 8.49 -13.24
C LYS A 30 10.03 8.89 -14.29
N GLU A 31 8.84 8.29 -14.27
CA GLU A 31 7.76 8.60 -15.22
C GLU A 31 6.99 9.88 -14.85
N ASP A 32 7.22 10.40 -13.65
CA ASP A 32 6.46 11.51 -13.05
C ASP A 32 7.30 12.76 -12.78
N ILE A 33 8.64 12.67 -12.79
CA ILE A 33 9.57 13.81 -12.60
C ILE A 33 9.22 15.00 -13.50
N ASP A 34 8.75 14.75 -14.73
CA ASP A 34 8.47 15.80 -15.72
C ASP A 34 7.01 16.29 -15.71
N LYS A 35 6.11 15.68 -14.93
CA LYS A 35 4.65 15.91 -15.03
C LYS A 35 4.08 16.82 -13.93
N ASP A 36 4.86 17.14 -12.91
CA ASP A 36 4.49 18.01 -11.76
C ASP A 36 3.07 17.73 -11.20
N ALA A 37 2.70 16.45 -11.12
CA ALA A 37 1.34 16.01 -10.77
C ALA A 37 1.34 14.94 -9.66
N PRO A 38 1.91 15.23 -8.48
CA PRO A 38 2.15 14.23 -7.42
C PRO A 38 0.87 13.56 -6.92
N ILE A 39 -0.26 14.29 -6.92
CA ILE A 39 -1.56 13.75 -6.50
C ILE A 39 -2.05 12.69 -7.48
N SER A 40 -1.97 12.94 -8.79
CA SER A 40 -2.35 11.97 -9.82
C SER A 40 -1.47 10.72 -9.74
N PHE A 41 -0.18 10.88 -9.44
CA PHE A 41 0.75 9.77 -9.27
C PHE A 41 0.40 8.90 -8.06
N LEU A 42 0.02 9.51 -6.93
CA LEU A 42 -0.51 8.80 -5.77
C LEU A 42 -1.79 8.04 -6.09
N TYR A 43 -2.73 8.63 -6.84
CA TYR A 43 -3.95 7.93 -7.26
C TYR A 43 -3.64 6.69 -8.09
N ARG A 44 -2.65 6.75 -8.99
CA ARG A 44 -2.20 5.58 -9.77
C ARG A 44 -1.56 4.52 -8.88
N ALA A 45 -0.75 4.93 -7.90
CA ALA A 45 -0.16 4.02 -6.94
C ALA A 45 -1.24 3.28 -6.13
N CYS A 46 -2.26 4.00 -5.64
CA CYS A 46 -3.42 3.41 -4.98
C CYS A 46 -4.19 2.47 -5.92
N GLY A 47 -4.34 2.84 -7.20
CA GLY A 47 -4.96 2.00 -8.23
C GLY A 47 -4.21 0.70 -8.53
N SER A 48 -2.92 0.58 -8.16
CA SER A 48 -2.14 -0.66 -8.30
C SER A 48 -2.52 -1.74 -7.27
N VAL A 49 -3.33 -1.38 -6.28
CA VAL A 49 -3.79 -2.26 -5.21
C VAL A 49 -5.07 -2.96 -5.67
N THR A 50 -4.97 -4.26 -5.94
CA THR A 50 -6.11 -5.06 -6.37
C THR A 50 -6.80 -5.73 -5.17
N ALA A 51 -8.07 -6.12 -5.34
CA ALA A 51 -8.80 -6.87 -4.33
C ALA A 51 -8.09 -8.16 -3.91
N ASN A 52 -7.40 -8.84 -4.84
CA ASN A 52 -6.67 -10.07 -4.54
C ASN A 52 -5.43 -9.82 -3.64
N LYS A 53 -4.72 -8.70 -3.86
CA LYS A 53 -3.64 -8.26 -2.97
C LYS A 53 -4.17 -8.00 -1.56
N ALA A 54 -5.25 -7.22 -1.46
CA ALA A 54 -5.89 -6.92 -0.19
C ALA A 54 -6.29 -8.20 0.56
N TYR A 55 -6.99 -9.11 -0.12
CA TYR A 55 -7.38 -10.40 0.45
C TYR A 55 -6.18 -11.20 1.00
N SER A 56 -5.09 -11.24 0.23
CA SER A 56 -3.87 -11.93 0.65
C SER A 56 -3.23 -11.29 1.88
N TRP A 57 -3.25 -9.95 1.99
CA TRP A 57 -2.72 -9.23 3.15
C TRP A 57 -3.55 -9.43 4.42
N PHE A 58 -4.88 -9.43 4.30
CA PHE A 58 -5.77 -9.77 5.42
C PHE A 58 -5.47 -11.19 5.93
N LYS A 59 -5.37 -12.16 5.00
CA LYS A 59 -5.01 -13.54 5.34
C LYS A 59 -3.65 -13.65 6.01
N CYS A 60 -2.62 -12.93 5.52
CA CYS A 60 -1.28 -12.91 6.13
C CYS A 60 -1.28 -12.29 7.53
N ALA A 61 -2.10 -11.28 7.76
CA ALA A 61 -2.24 -10.61 9.06
C ALA A 61 -3.17 -11.36 10.04
N GLY A 62 -3.71 -12.52 9.65
CA GLY A 62 -4.52 -13.39 10.51
C GLY A 62 -6.03 -13.06 10.54
N TYR A 63 -6.54 -12.38 9.51
CA TYR A 63 -7.96 -12.04 9.34
C TYR A 63 -8.66 -12.88 8.26
#